data_AF-B9RSJ6-F1
#
_entry.id   AF-B9RSJ6-F1
#
_cell.length_a   1.000
_cell.length_b   1.000
_cell.length_c   1.000
_cell.angle_alpha   90.00
_cell.angle_beta   90.00
_cell.angle_gamma   90.00
#
_symmetry.space_group_name_H-M   'P 1'
#
loop_
_entity.id
_entity.type
_entity.pdbx_description
1 polymer ?
#
loop_
_entity_poly.entity_id
_entity_poly.type
_entity_poly.pdbx_seq_one_letter_code
_entity_poly.pdbx_strand_id
1 'polypeptide(L)'
;MESCFCSLSSSLSLKPQLLTSFITTINVSWRIKKIKPHVLQVSAHSYQKFIHFAVSETKRHTSLVPSPLQEKYSSMTAVDCRTELKMQSFQSPKIRLLRTLNIENEAMQVLDFTVLPRPEFDVPIFCANFFTAASMNIIVLDLNPLHNVIDRSDYKEKYYKSLLTVGLKYVELFPWGGKLTSESLQFFSPIVLWTKFTSSQSKHDDLYSAFADYYKVWLQLIEQAVEETDISQIICNREAQHKYLTWRAEKDPGHGVLKKLIGESLAKDLVRNFLFNGLDELGSKGFLDYFPQYRCKDGNINEKRSVIGKSFEMRPWDINGEFIGNNINI
;
A
#
# COMPACT_ATOMS: atom_id res chain seq x y z
N MET A 1 9.38 -51.21 38.73
CA MET A 1 9.73 -50.84 40.11
C MET A 1 8.86 -49.66 40.47
N GLU A 2 8.09 -49.80 41.55
CA GLU A 2 7.34 -48.83 42.38
C GLU A 2 7.15 -47.36 41.91
N SER A 3 6.01 -46.70 42.14
CA SER A 3 4.68 -47.08 42.66
C SER A 3 3.66 -45.96 42.31
N CYS A 4 2.37 -46.12 42.63
CA CYS A 4 1.28 -45.28 42.08
C CYS A 4 0.13 -45.01 43.08
N PHE A 5 -0.56 -43.87 42.93
CA PHE A 5 -1.84 -43.45 43.59
C PHE A 5 -1.82 -43.31 45.15
N CYS A 6 -2.63 -42.49 45.86
CA CYS A 6 -4.04 -42.09 45.65
C CYS A 6 -4.52 -40.90 46.54
N SER A 7 -5.37 -40.02 45.98
CA SER A 7 -6.64 -39.39 46.46
C SER A 7 -6.93 -38.83 47.89
N LEU A 8 -7.89 -37.87 47.90
CA LEU A 8 -8.74 -37.33 49.00
C LEU A 8 -8.06 -36.36 50.00
N SER A 9 -8.67 -35.27 50.49
CA SER A 9 -10.03 -34.68 50.35
C SER A 9 -9.92 -33.11 50.41
N SER A 10 -10.93 -32.23 50.48
CA SER A 10 -12.38 -32.33 50.75
C SER A 10 -13.18 -31.20 50.04
N SER A 11 -14.30 -30.71 50.61
CA SER A 11 -15.18 -29.64 50.09
C SER A 11 -15.53 -28.61 51.18
N LEU A 12 -15.85 -27.36 50.81
CA LEU A 12 -17.04 -26.60 51.27
C LEU A 12 -17.15 -25.20 50.63
N SER A 13 -18.32 -24.57 50.79
CA SER A 13 -18.93 -23.64 49.82
C SER A 13 -18.92 -22.15 50.19
N LEU A 14 -19.08 -21.30 49.18
CA LEU A 14 -19.34 -19.87 49.34
C LEU A 14 -20.70 -19.60 50.01
N LYS A 15 -20.77 -18.55 50.83
CA LYS A 15 -21.99 -17.75 51.06
C LYS A 15 -21.67 -16.26 51.00
N PRO A 16 -22.54 -15.41 50.41
CA PRO A 16 -22.33 -13.97 50.32
C PRO A 16 -22.79 -13.25 51.59
N GLN A 17 -22.10 -12.16 51.97
CA GLN A 17 -22.53 -11.29 53.06
C GLN A 17 -23.45 -10.17 52.53
N LEU A 18 -24.60 -10.02 53.17
CA LEU A 18 -25.53 -8.90 53.01
C LEU A 18 -25.10 -7.75 53.93
N LEU A 19 -25.18 -6.52 53.42
CA LEU A 19 -25.22 -5.31 54.22
C LEU A 19 -26.29 -4.37 53.65
N THR A 20 -27.37 -4.24 54.39
CA THR A 20 -28.30 -3.12 54.29
C THR A 20 -27.68 -1.93 55.05
N SER A 21 -27.91 -0.66 54.69
CA SER A 21 -29.23 -0.04 54.76
C SER A 21 -29.17 1.48 54.45
N PHE A 22 -30.37 2.06 54.31
CA PHE A 22 -30.74 3.48 54.35
C PHE A 22 -30.61 4.37 53.11
N ILE A 23 -31.75 5.02 52.84
CA ILE A 23 -32.07 5.89 51.72
C ILE A 23 -31.86 7.34 52.17
N THR A 24 -31.22 8.15 51.33
CA THR A 24 -31.44 9.61 51.32
C THR A 24 -31.73 10.06 49.90
N THR A 25 -32.99 10.45 49.66
CA THR A 25 -33.48 10.88 48.37
C THR A 25 -33.06 12.32 48.10
N ILE A 26 -31.99 12.53 47.33
CA ILE A 26 -31.63 13.87 46.83
C ILE A 26 -32.01 13.96 45.35
N ASN A 27 -33.06 14.73 45.08
CA ASN A 27 -33.59 14.96 43.75
C ASN A 27 -32.71 16.00 43.02
N VAL A 28 -31.74 15.56 42.21
CA VAL A 28 -30.93 16.47 41.36
C VAL A 28 -31.11 16.12 39.89
N SER A 29 -31.88 16.95 39.20
CA SER A 29 -32.23 16.80 37.78
C SER A 29 -31.08 17.20 36.85
N TRP A 30 -30.01 16.42 36.83
CA TRP A 30 -28.96 16.56 35.83
C TRP A 30 -29.49 16.11 34.45
N ARG A 31 -29.94 17.08 33.65
CA ARG A 31 -30.11 16.89 32.20
C ARG A 31 -28.75 16.64 31.56
N ILE A 32 -28.33 15.37 31.54
CA ILE A 32 -27.23 14.91 30.69
C ILE A 32 -27.68 15.12 29.24
N LYS A 33 -27.29 16.26 28.64
CA LYS A 33 -27.28 16.41 27.19
C LYS A 33 -26.37 15.30 26.67
N LYS A 34 -26.96 14.27 26.03
CA LYS A 34 -26.21 13.32 25.21
C LYS A 34 -25.51 14.13 24.12
N ILE A 35 -24.24 14.48 24.35
CA ILE A 35 -23.35 14.93 23.29
C ILE A 35 -23.28 13.75 22.32
N LYS A 36 -23.96 13.86 21.18
CA LYS A 36 -23.74 12.91 20.08
C LYS A 36 -22.25 12.98 19.77
N PRO A 37 -21.53 11.84 19.70
CA PRO A 37 -20.17 11.88 19.17
C PRO A 37 -20.26 12.51 17.78
N HIS A 38 -19.48 13.57 17.54
CA HIS A 38 -19.36 14.13 16.20
C HIS A 38 -18.69 13.05 15.36
N VAL A 39 -19.47 12.34 14.55
CA VAL A 39 -18.94 11.42 13.56
C VAL A 39 -18.19 12.30 12.57
N LEU A 40 -16.86 12.26 12.66
CA LEU A 40 -15.97 12.91 11.70
C LEU A 40 -16.10 12.11 10.39
N GLN A 41 -17.04 12.53 9.57
CA GLN A 41 -17.31 11.96 8.26
C GLN A 41 -16.08 12.19 7.36
N VAL A 42 -15.72 11.20 6.55
CA VAL A 42 -14.68 11.40 5.53
C VAL A 42 -15.12 12.50 4.56
N SER A 43 -14.17 13.38 4.26
CA SER A 43 -14.35 14.57 3.43
C SER A 43 -14.93 14.25 2.05
N ALA A 44 -15.69 15.18 1.46
CA ALA A 44 -16.39 15.05 0.17
C ALA A 44 -15.50 14.92 -1.09
N HIS A 45 -14.20 14.67 -0.94
CA HIS A 45 -13.32 14.26 -2.03
C HIS A 45 -13.64 12.80 -2.41
N SER A 46 -13.36 12.35 -3.63
CA SER A 46 -13.37 10.92 -3.96
C SER A 46 -12.22 10.58 -4.90
N TYR A 47 -11.55 9.46 -4.66
CA TYR A 47 -10.44 9.00 -5.50
C TYR A 47 -10.88 8.55 -6.90
N GLN A 48 -12.19 8.40 -7.14
CA GLN A 48 -12.73 8.12 -8.47
C GLN A 48 -12.31 9.17 -9.52
N LYS A 49 -12.10 10.45 -9.12
CA LYS A 49 -11.60 11.50 -10.04
C LYS A 49 -10.17 11.23 -10.55
N PHE A 50 -9.34 10.61 -9.72
CA PHE A 50 -7.95 10.25 -10.05
C PHE A 50 -7.93 9.09 -11.05
N ILE A 51 -8.73 8.05 -10.80
CA ILE A 51 -8.91 6.91 -11.71
C ILE A 51 -9.42 7.37 -13.07
N HIS A 52 -10.48 8.20 -13.09
CA HIS A 52 -11.06 8.72 -14.33
C HIS A 52 -10.01 9.50 -15.14
N PHE A 53 -9.29 10.43 -14.49
CA PHE A 53 -8.20 11.15 -15.15
C PHE A 53 -7.16 10.20 -15.75
N ALA A 54 -6.60 9.27 -14.97
CA ALA A 54 -5.55 8.38 -15.44
C ALA A 54 -5.99 7.45 -16.58
N VAL A 55 -7.19 6.86 -16.48
CA VAL A 55 -7.73 5.99 -17.54
C VAL A 55 -8.03 6.80 -18.82
N SER A 56 -8.56 8.02 -18.69
CA SER A 56 -8.80 8.92 -19.83
C SER A 56 -7.49 9.37 -20.49
N GLU A 57 -6.48 9.76 -19.72
CA GLU A 57 -5.19 10.19 -20.25
C GLU A 57 -4.46 9.03 -20.94
N THR A 58 -4.45 7.83 -20.33
CA THR A 58 -3.86 6.62 -20.95
C THR A 58 -4.44 6.35 -22.34
N LYS A 59 -5.77 6.48 -22.50
CA LYS A 59 -6.47 6.28 -23.77
C LYS A 59 -6.09 7.30 -24.86
N ARG A 60 -5.45 8.43 -24.51
CA ARG A 60 -4.90 9.40 -25.47
C ARG A 60 -3.53 8.99 -26.00
N HIS A 61 -2.74 8.26 -25.21
CA HIS A 61 -1.39 7.82 -25.56
C HIS A 61 -1.34 6.38 -26.12
N THR A 62 -2.31 5.52 -25.78
CA THR A 62 -2.31 4.11 -26.22
C THR A 62 -3.71 3.48 -26.22
N SER A 63 -3.90 2.43 -27.01
CA SER A 63 -5.14 1.63 -27.00
C SER A 63 -5.22 0.80 -25.72
N LEU A 64 -6.15 1.16 -24.83
CA LEU A 64 -6.35 0.52 -23.54
C LEU A 64 -7.57 -0.41 -23.59
N VAL A 65 -7.35 -1.72 -23.46
CA VAL A 65 -8.40 -2.75 -23.47
C VAL A 65 -8.57 -3.38 -22.08
N PRO A 66 -9.77 -3.89 -21.72
CA PRO A 66 -9.94 -4.63 -20.47
C PRO A 66 -8.95 -5.79 -20.34
N SER A 67 -8.47 -6.03 -19.11
CA SER A 67 -7.72 -7.23 -18.77
C SER A 67 -8.69 -8.40 -18.57
N PRO A 68 -8.29 -9.67 -18.83
CA PRO A 68 -9.09 -10.84 -18.44
C PRO A 68 -9.44 -10.87 -16.95
N LEU A 69 -8.62 -10.23 -16.10
CA LEU A 69 -8.90 -10.06 -14.67
C LEU A 69 -10.22 -9.30 -14.41
N GLN A 70 -10.68 -8.46 -15.34
CA GLN A 70 -11.88 -7.64 -15.19
C GLN A 70 -13.17 -8.48 -15.07
N GLU A 71 -13.17 -9.70 -15.62
CA GLU A 71 -14.30 -10.64 -15.55
C GLU A 71 -14.48 -11.20 -14.13
N LYS A 72 -13.38 -11.47 -13.41
CA LYS A 72 -13.38 -11.97 -12.04
C LYS A 72 -13.38 -10.86 -10.99
N TYR A 73 -12.76 -9.71 -11.31
CA TYR A 73 -12.51 -8.61 -10.37
C TYR A 73 -13.10 -7.29 -10.89
N SER A 74 -14.36 -7.01 -10.53
CA SER A 74 -15.11 -5.82 -10.92
C SER A 74 -15.66 -5.04 -9.72
N SER A 75 -16.47 -5.67 -8.88
CA SER A 75 -16.83 -5.15 -7.56
C SER A 75 -16.97 -6.26 -6.52
N MET A 76 -16.77 -5.91 -5.25
CA MET A 76 -17.05 -6.76 -4.10
C MET A 76 -17.71 -5.92 -3.01
N THR A 77 -18.73 -6.49 -2.36
CA THR A 77 -19.33 -5.91 -1.15
C THR A 77 -18.60 -6.45 0.08
N ALA A 78 -18.24 -5.58 1.01
CA ALA A 78 -17.64 -5.96 2.28
C ALA A 78 -18.64 -6.66 3.22
N VAL A 79 -18.13 -7.32 4.27
CA VAL A 79 -18.91 -8.02 5.31
C VAL A 79 -19.88 -7.12 6.10
N ASP A 80 -19.73 -5.79 6.00
CA ASP A 80 -20.63 -4.81 6.62
C ASP A 80 -21.85 -4.46 5.75
N CYS A 81 -21.94 -5.04 4.55
CA CYS A 81 -22.94 -4.79 3.50
C CYS A 81 -23.09 -3.33 3.07
N ARG A 82 -22.10 -2.46 3.36
CA ARG A 82 -22.14 -1.01 3.11
C ARG A 82 -20.89 -0.46 2.44
N THR A 83 -19.74 -1.09 2.64
CA THR A 83 -18.50 -0.72 1.97
C THR A 83 -18.38 -1.48 0.65
N GLU A 84 -18.25 -0.74 -0.46
CA GLU A 84 -18.02 -1.31 -1.79
C GLU A 84 -16.54 -1.20 -2.16
N LEU A 85 -15.97 -2.30 -2.65
CA LEU A 85 -14.63 -2.38 -3.24
C LEU A 85 -14.80 -2.41 -4.75
N LYS A 86 -14.33 -1.39 -5.47
CA LYS A 86 -14.40 -1.28 -6.94
C LYS A 86 -13.06 -1.57 -7.57
N MET A 87 -13.04 -2.44 -8.55
CA MET A 87 -11.85 -2.92 -9.24
C MET A 87 -11.96 -2.65 -10.73
N GLN A 88 -10.90 -2.06 -11.29
CA GLN A 88 -10.75 -1.91 -12.73
C GLN A 88 -9.40 -2.47 -13.15
N SER A 89 -9.36 -3.19 -14.27
CA SER A 89 -8.11 -3.73 -14.82
C SER A 89 -8.07 -3.70 -16.34
N PHE A 90 -6.94 -3.26 -16.86
CA PHE A 90 -6.72 -3.02 -18.28
C PHE A 90 -5.30 -3.43 -18.69
N GLN A 91 -5.09 -3.59 -19.99
CA GLN A 91 -3.80 -3.87 -20.61
C GLN A 91 -3.65 -3.06 -21.92
N SER A 92 -2.41 -2.91 -22.39
CA SER A 92 -2.07 -2.23 -23.64
C SER A 92 -0.82 -2.89 -24.28
N PRO A 93 -0.41 -2.51 -25.50
CA PRO A 93 0.81 -3.05 -26.11
C PRO A 93 2.05 -3.00 -25.21
N LYS A 94 2.31 -1.88 -24.49
CA LYS A 94 3.46 -1.76 -23.58
C LYS A 94 3.13 -2.03 -22.09
N ILE A 95 1.85 -2.12 -21.76
CA ILE A 95 1.34 -2.23 -20.38
C ILE A 95 0.85 -3.66 -20.15
N ARG A 96 1.50 -4.40 -19.24
CA ARG A 96 1.05 -5.73 -18.83
C ARG A 96 -0.24 -5.64 -18.02
N LEU A 97 -0.29 -4.71 -17.05
CA LEU A 97 -1.45 -4.51 -16.19
C LEU A 97 -1.52 -3.08 -15.65
N LEU A 98 -2.55 -2.33 -16.04
CA LEU A 98 -3.04 -1.17 -15.30
C LEU A 98 -4.18 -1.66 -14.41
N ARG A 99 -4.06 -1.54 -13.09
CA ARG A 99 -5.15 -1.94 -12.18
C ARG A 99 -5.40 -0.97 -11.04
N THR A 100 -6.66 -0.84 -10.69
CA THR A 100 -7.15 0.06 -9.63
C THR A 100 -8.01 -0.71 -8.64
N LEU A 101 -7.82 -0.49 -7.35
CA LEU A 101 -8.77 -0.81 -6.29
C LEU A 101 -9.17 0.50 -5.60
N ASN A 102 -10.47 0.83 -5.66
CA ASN A 102 -11.07 1.95 -4.94
C ASN A 102 -11.99 1.41 -3.84
N ILE A 103 -11.83 1.89 -2.62
CA ILE A 103 -12.70 1.55 -1.48
C ILE A 103 -13.23 2.85 -0.89
N GLU A 104 -14.54 2.95 -0.68
CA GLU A 104 -15.16 4.17 -0.18
C GLU A 104 -16.31 3.82 0.79
N ASN A 105 -16.27 4.41 1.99
CA ASN A 105 -17.36 4.40 2.97
C ASN A 105 -17.31 5.68 3.84
N GLU A 106 -18.22 5.80 4.81
CA GLU A 106 -18.33 6.97 5.69
C GLU A 106 -17.06 7.26 6.54
N ALA A 107 -16.20 6.26 6.75
CA ALA A 107 -15.08 6.28 7.70
C ALA A 107 -13.69 6.25 7.05
N MET A 108 -13.56 5.75 5.81
CA MET A 108 -12.32 5.75 5.05
C MET A 108 -12.52 5.77 3.53
N GLN A 109 -11.49 6.24 2.83
CA GLN A 109 -11.28 6.07 1.39
C GLN A 109 -9.91 5.47 1.11
N VAL A 110 -9.83 4.57 0.14
CA VAL A 110 -8.59 3.91 -0.28
C VAL A 110 -8.49 3.94 -1.80
N LEU A 111 -7.33 4.34 -2.31
CA LEU A 111 -6.91 4.13 -3.69
C LEU A 111 -5.65 3.26 -3.69
N ASP A 112 -5.69 2.13 -4.37
CA ASP A 112 -4.50 1.43 -4.84
C ASP A 112 -4.53 1.44 -6.37
N PHE A 113 -3.69 2.27 -6.98
CA PHE A 113 -3.53 2.39 -8.43
C PHE A 113 -2.09 2.04 -8.78
N THR A 114 -1.89 1.16 -9.76
CA THR A 114 -0.54 0.80 -10.22
C THR A 114 -0.57 0.46 -11.70
N VAL A 115 0.51 0.81 -12.41
CA VAL A 115 0.72 0.40 -13.80
C VAL A 115 2.03 -0.38 -13.92
N LEU A 116 1.90 -1.61 -14.39
CA LEU A 116 2.97 -2.58 -14.53
C LEU A 116 3.29 -2.70 -16.03
N PRO A 117 4.49 -2.27 -16.50
CA PRO A 117 4.89 -2.45 -17.88
C PRO A 117 5.12 -3.93 -18.21
N ARG A 118 5.18 -4.27 -19.50
CA ARG A 118 5.68 -5.60 -19.90
C ARG A 118 7.21 -5.67 -19.68
N PRO A 119 7.80 -6.86 -19.41
CA PRO A 119 9.24 -7.00 -19.14
C PRO A 119 10.17 -6.45 -20.23
N GLU A 120 9.68 -6.32 -21.46
CA GLU A 120 10.38 -5.76 -22.61
C GLU A 120 10.51 -4.21 -22.52
N PHE A 121 9.85 -3.56 -21.57
CA PHE A 121 9.96 -2.12 -21.31
C PHE A 121 10.37 -1.90 -19.84
N ASP A 122 11.63 -1.53 -19.60
CA ASP A 122 12.21 -1.39 -18.25
C ASP A 122 11.78 -0.13 -17.47
N VAL A 123 10.69 0.51 -17.90
CA VAL A 123 10.14 1.74 -17.28
C VAL A 123 9.77 1.49 -15.81
N PRO A 124 9.92 2.49 -14.93
CA PRO A 124 9.42 2.41 -13.55
C PRO A 124 7.96 1.96 -13.44
N ILE A 125 7.61 1.34 -12.31
CA ILE A 125 6.24 0.96 -11.97
C ILE A 125 5.55 2.20 -11.40
N PHE A 126 4.52 2.74 -12.08
CA PHE A 126 3.72 3.81 -11.49
C PHE A 126 2.93 3.27 -10.30
N CYS A 127 3.00 3.92 -9.14
CA CYS A 127 2.37 3.48 -7.90
C CYS A 127 1.72 4.65 -7.14
N ALA A 128 0.43 4.53 -6.86
CA ALA A 128 -0.31 5.44 -5.99
C ALA A 128 -1.13 4.63 -4.97
N ASN A 129 -0.69 4.65 -3.71
CA ASN A 129 -1.35 4.03 -2.58
C ASN A 129 -1.78 5.11 -1.59
N PHE A 130 -3.06 5.47 -1.63
CA PHE A 130 -3.63 6.52 -0.81
C PHE A 130 -4.61 5.91 0.18
N PHE A 131 -4.43 6.22 1.46
CA PHE A 131 -5.37 5.89 2.53
C PHE A 131 -5.81 7.19 3.20
N THR A 132 -7.11 7.46 3.19
CA THR A 132 -7.73 8.60 3.89
C THR A 132 -8.68 8.08 4.95
N ALA A 133 -8.54 8.59 6.17
CA ALA A 133 -9.52 8.47 7.22
C ALA A 133 -9.91 9.87 7.72
N ALA A 134 -10.94 9.92 8.57
CA ALA A 134 -11.53 11.12 9.17
C ALA A 134 -10.57 12.27 9.54
N SER A 135 -9.38 11.97 10.05
CA SER A 135 -8.40 12.97 10.53
C SER A 135 -7.02 12.89 9.88
N MET A 136 -6.76 11.92 9.00
CA MET A 136 -5.41 11.63 8.52
C MET A 136 -5.41 11.00 7.12
N ASN A 137 -4.49 11.49 6.31
CA ASN A 137 -4.12 10.93 5.02
C ASN A 137 -2.76 10.24 5.17
N ILE A 138 -2.60 9.07 4.57
CA ILE A 138 -1.33 8.34 4.47
C ILE A 138 -1.14 8.03 3.00
N ILE A 139 -0.16 8.68 2.39
CA ILE A 139 0.01 8.74 0.95
C ILE A 139 1.39 8.21 0.57
N VAL A 140 1.42 7.28 -0.38
CA VAL A 140 2.60 6.96 -1.19
C VAL A 140 2.23 7.21 -2.65
N LEU A 141 2.90 8.17 -3.30
CA LEU A 141 2.87 8.36 -4.75
C LEU A 141 4.31 8.26 -5.26
N ASP A 142 4.55 7.42 -6.26
CA ASP A 142 5.88 7.20 -6.81
C ASP A 142 5.86 6.65 -8.25
N LEU A 143 7.00 6.78 -8.91
CA LEU A 143 7.40 5.92 -10.02
C LEU A 143 8.42 4.95 -9.41
N ASN A 144 7.96 3.84 -8.82
CA ASN A 144 8.82 2.87 -8.16
C ASN A 144 9.82 2.29 -9.17
N PRO A 145 11.14 2.34 -8.90
CA PRO A 145 12.13 1.84 -9.85
C PRO A 145 12.01 0.32 -10.04
N LEU A 146 12.19 -0.13 -11.28
CA LEU A 146 12.28 -1.57 -11.56
C LEU A 146 13.56 -2.16 -10.95
N HIS A 147 14.69 -1.46 -11.11
CA HIS A 147 16.01 -1.86 -10.59
C HIS A 147 16.47 -0.90 -9.47
N ASN A 148 17.03 -1.42 -8.37
CA ASN A 148 17.33 -0.61 -7.17
C ASN A 148 18.27 0.57 -7.46
N VAL A 149 17.75 1.79 -7.41
CA VAL A 149 18.45 3.06 -7.70
C VAL A 149 19.52 3.45 -6.67
N ILE A 150 19.58 2.77 -5.52
CA ILE A 150 20.68 2.94 -4.55
C ILE A 150 21.95 2.26 -5.10
N ASP A 151 21.82 1.10 -5.75
CA ASP A 151 22.94 0.32 -6.29
C ASP A 151 23.17 0.53 -7.79
N ARG A 152 22.10 0.89 -8.53
CA ARG A 152 22.06 1.01 -10.00
C ARG A 152 21.98 2.47 -10.43
N SER A 153 23.13 3.15 -10.40
CA SER A 153 23.28 4.53 -10.84
C SER A 153 22.93 4.73 -12.33
N ASP A 154 23.17 3.72 -13.17
CA ASP A 154 22.79 3.71 -14.59
C ASP A 154 21.27 3.82 -14.79
N TYR A 155 20.50 3.02 -14.05
CA TYR A 155 19.04 3.06 -14.07
C TYR A 155 18.49 4.34 -13.41
N LYS A 156 19.14 4.80 -12.33
CA LYS A 156 18.82 6.08 -11.66
C LYS A 156 18.94 7.26 -12.61
N GLU A 157 20.08 7.37 -13.31
CA GLU A 157 20.35 8.45 -14.25
C GLU A 157 19.40 8.41 -15.46
N LYS A 158 19.14 7.20 -16.01
CA LYS A 158 18.22 7.00 -17.14
C LYS A 158 16.82 7.53 -16.86
N TYR A 159 16.28 7.28 -15.66
CA TYR A 159 14.85 7.52 -15.38
C TYR A 159 14.54 8.66 -14.42
N TYR A 160 15.43 9.05 -13.51
CA TYR A 160 15.07 9.98 -12.42
C TYR A 160 15.76 11.33 -12.49
N LYS A 161 16.89 11.45 -13.19
CA LYS A 161 17.66 12.71 -13.31
C LYS A 161 16.79 13.89 -13.76
N SER A 162 15.99 13.70 -14.81
CA SER A 162 15.06 14.70 -15.35
C SER A 162 13.79 14.89 -14.51
N LEU A 163 13.50 13.98 -13.58
CA LEU A 163 12.27 13.98 -12.79
C LEU A 163 12.43 14.61 -11.40
N LEU A 164 13.67 14.85 -10.96
CA LEU A 164 13.95 15.49 -9.67
C LEU A 164 13.16 16.79 -9.49
N THR A 165 13.07 17.62 -10.53
CA THR A 165 12.28 18.87 -10.51
C THR A 165 10.79 18.63 -10.22
N VAL A 166 10.22 17.54 -10.74
CA VAL A 166 8.82 17.15 -10.46
C VAL A 166 8.68 16.65 -9.03
N GLY A 167 9.62 15.84 -8.54
CA GLY A 167 9.63 15.40 -7.15
C GLY A 167 9.74 16.56 -6.15
N LEU A 168 10.73 17.44 -6.34
CA LEU A 168 11.02 18.56 -5.44
C LEU A 168 9.83 19.51 -5.29
N LYS A 169 9.14 19.84 -6.40
CA LYS A 169 7.89 20.63 -6.40
C LYS A 169 6.87 20.15 -5.37
N TYR A 170 6.74 18.84 -5.17
CA TYR A 170 5.76 18.26 -4.25
C TYR A 170 6.33 17.94 -2.85
N VAL A 171 7.65 17.80 -2.72
CA VAL A 171 8.32 17.71 -1.41
C VAL A 171 8.21 19.00 -0.61
N GLU A 172 8.18 20.16 -1.29
CA GLU A 172 7.93 21.46 -0.63
C GLU A 172 6.47 21.62 -0.17
N LEU A 173 5.51 21.01 -0.89
CA LEU A 173 4.08 21.11 -0.60
C LEU A 173 3.61 20.11 0.49
N PHE A 174 4.33 19.02 0.69
CA PHE A 174 3.91 17.91 1.56
C PHE A 174 5.00 17.53 2.57
N PRO A 175 4.69 17.49 3.88
CA PRO A 175 5.65 17.05 4.88
C PRO A 175 6.02 15.58 4.68
N TRP A 176 7.27 15.23 4.94
CA TRP A 176 7.70 13.83 4.95
C TRP A 176 6.87 13.03 5.97
N GLY A 177 6.44 11.82 5.61
CA GLY A 177 5.55 11.00 6.44
C GLY A 177 6.17 10.44 7.73
N GLY A 178 7.39 10.84 8.11
CA GLY A 178 8.16 10.28 9.22
C GLY A 178 8.58 8.83 8.97
N LYS A 179 8.96 8.09 10.03
CA LYS A 179 9.54 6.75 9.86
C LYS A 179 8.67 5.76 9.07
N LEU A 180 9.32 5.01 8.17
CA LEU A 180 8.76 3.94 7.35
C LEU A 180 9.52 2.62 7.52
N THR A 181 8.96 1.51 7.02
CA THR A 181 9.66 0.21 6.93
C THR A 181 10.94 0.38 6.10
N SER A 182 12.11 0.09 6.68
CA SER A 182 13.40 0.38 6.04
C SER A 182 13.54 -0.36 4.69
N GLU A 183 13.17 -1.63 4.66
CA GLU A 183 13.20 -2.52 3.50
C GLU A 183 12.29 -2.07 2.35
N SER A 184 11.39 -1.11 2.56
CA SER A 184 10.58 -0.53 1.48
C SER A 184 11.37 0.45 0.60
N LEU A 185 12.49 0.98 1.07
CA LEU A 185 13.29 1.95 0.30
C LEU A 185 13.97 1.35 -0.93
N GLN A 186 14.26 0.04 -0.95
CA GLN A 186 14.79 -0.65 -2.15
C GLN A 186 13.81 -0.60 -3.36
N PHE A 187 12.55 -0.19 -3.13
CA PHE A 187 11.50 -0.04 -4.14
C PHE A 187 11.02 1.41 -4.30
N PHE A 188 11.61 2.38 -3.62
CA PHE A 188 11.21 3.78 -3.70
C PHE A 188 12.24 4.61 -4.47
N SER A 189 11.76 5.53 -5.29
CA SER A 189 12.61 6.42 -6.07
C SER A 189 13.07 7.67 -5.30
N PRO A 190 14.06 8.43 -5.82
CA PRO A 190 14.41 9.73 -5.25
C PRO A 190 13.30 10.77 -5.33
N ILE A 191 12.23 10.53 -6.11
CA ILE A 191 11.06 11.40 -6.24
C ILE A 191 9.84 10.90 -5.45
N VAL A 192 9.95 9.85 -4.63
CA VAL A 192 8.80 9.33 -3.87
C VAL A 192 8.16 10.42 -2.99
N LEU A 193 6.83 10.49 -3.05
CA LEU A 193 6.01 11.30 -2.17
C LEU A 193 5.40 10.37 -1.10
N TRP A 194 6.18 10.15 -0.03
CA TRP A 194 5.70 9.54 1.22
C TRP A 194 5.32 10.66 2.19
N THR A 195 4.02 10.83 2.44
CA THR A 195 3.51 11.93 3.27
C THR A 195 2.34 11.51 4.15
N LYS A 196 2.16 12.25 5.25
CA LYS A 196 1.01 12.19 6.14
C LYS A 196 0.53 13.60 6.46
N PHE A 197 -0.76 13.86 6.30
CA PHE A 197 -1.34 15.18 6.53
C PHE A 197 -2.81 15.12 6.95
N THR A 198 -3.28 16.16 7.63
CA THR A 198 -4.69 16.34 8.00
C THR A 198 -5.52 16.78 6.80
N SER A 199 -6.72 16.22 6.65
CA SER A 199 -7.58 16.45 5.49
C SER A 199 -8.02 17.92 5.37
N SER A 200 -7.80 18.51 4.20
CA SER A 200 -8.27 19.85 3.84
C SER A 200 -8.37 19.96 2.32
N GLN A 201 -9.32 20.75 1.79
CA GLN A 201 -9.55 20.90 0.35
C GLN A 201 -8.26 21.17 -0.42
N SER A 202 -7.49 22.18 0.02
CA SER A 202 -6.19 22.52 -0.58
C SER A 202 -5.24 21.32 -0.66
N LYS A 203 -5.12 20.50 0.40
CA LYS A 203 -4.22 19.32 0.38
C LYS A 203 -4.71 18.19 -0.53
N HIS A 204 -6.01 18.04 -0.73
CA HIS A 204 -6.55 17.08 -1.69
C HIS A 204 -6.43 17.56 -3.14
N ASP A 205 -6.41 18.87 -3.39
CA ASP A 205 -6.16 19.44 -4.71
C ASP A 205 -4.65 19.50 -5.05
N ASP A 206 -3.78 19.76 -4.05
CA ASP A 206 -2.33 19.54 -4.14
C ASP A 206 -2.03 18.07 -4.50
N LEU A 207 -2.70 17.11 -3.85
CA LEU A 207 -2.51 15.68 -4.07
C LEU A 207 -3.01 15.23 -5.45
N TYR A 208 -4.13 15.79 -5.91
CA TYR A 208 -4.63 15.55 -7.27
C TYR A 208 -3.66 16.09 -8.33
N SER A 209 -3.09 17.27 -8.09
CA SER A 209 -2.06 17.86 -8.96
C SER A 209 -0.80 16.99 -8.99
N ALA A 210 -0.33 16.53 -7.82
CA ALA A 210 0.82 15.61 -7.72
C ALA A 210 0.59 14.32 -8.51
N PHE A 211 -0.56 13.67 -8.31
CA PHE A 211 -0.92 12.46 -9.04
C PHE A 211 -0.96 12.71 -10.57
N ALA A 212 -1.56 13.81 -11.00
CA ALA A 212 -1.67 14.13 -12.43
C ALA A 212 -0.30 14.38 -13.08
N ASP A 213 0.59 15.12 -12.42
CA ASP A 213 1.94 15.40 -12.93
C ASP A 213 2.79 14.12 -12.97
N TYR A 214 2.83 13.33 -11.89
CA TYR A 214 3.57 12.07 -11.85
C TYR A 214 3.04 11.09 -12.93
N TYR A 215 1.72 11.03 -13.13
CA TYR A 215 1.14 10.11 -14.10
C TYR A 215 1.42 10.53 -15.55
N LYS A 216 1.37 11.83 -15.86
CA LYS A 216 1.75 12.35 -17.19
C LYS A 216 3.22 12.08 -17.50
N VAL A 217 4.10 12.28 -16.52
CA VAL A 217 5.52 11.92 -16.63
C VAL A 217 5.67 10.43 -16.93
N TRP A 218 4.99 9.56 -16.20
CA TRP A 218 5.04 8.12 -16.44
C TRP A 218 4.52 7.73 -17.83
N LEU A 219 3.45 8.37 -18.31
CA LEU A 219 2.93 8.18 -19.68
C LEU A 219 3.96 8.57 -20.74
N GLN A 220 4.68 9.69 -20.56
CA GLN A 220 5.77 10.09 -21.45
C GLN A 220 6.91 9.06 -21.48
N LEU A 221 7.30 8.52 -20.31
CA LEU A 221 8.33 7.47 -20.23
C LEU A 221 7.94 6.21 -20.99
N ILE A 222 6.71 5.68 -20.78
CA ILE A 222 6.28 4.43 -21.46
C ILE A 222 6.03 4.66 -22.95
N GLU A 223 5.57 5.84 -23.36
CA GLU A 223 5.44 6.22 -24.77
C GLU A 223 6.81 6.21 -25.48
N GLN A 224 7.82 6.84 -24.87
CA GLN A 224 9.19 6.91 -25.42
C GLN A 224 10.02 5.63 -25.23
N ALA A 225 9.58 4.69 -24.38
CA ALA A 225 10.31 3.46 -24.09
C ALA A 225 10.53 2.62 -25.36
N VAL A 226 11.79 2.35 -25.67
CA VAL A 226 12.19 1.39 -26.71
C VAL A 226 11.99 -0.03 -26.17
N GLU A 227 11.55 -0.94 -27.02
CA GLU A 227 11.40 -2.36 -26.69
C GLU A 227 12.79 -3.01 -26.58
N GLU A 228 13.06 -3.65 -25.45
CA GLU A 228 14.26 -4.44 -25.24
C GLU A 228 14.21 -5.70 -26.10
N THR A 229 15.36 -6.07 -26.69
CA THR A 229 15.51 -7.25 -27.55
C THR A 229 16.56 -8.24 -27.04
N ASP A 230 17.43 -7.85 -26.10
CA ASP A 230 18.27 -8.81 -25.37
C ASP A 230 17.41 -9.61 -24.38
N ILE A 231 17.25 -10.90 -24.69
CA ILE A 231 16.55 -11.89 -23.87
C ILE A 231 17.06 -11.89 -22.43
N SER A 232 18.37 -11.68 -22.22
CA SER A 232 18.99 -11.62 -20.89
C SER A 232 18.46 -10.45 -20.08
N GLN A 233 18.37 -9.27 -20.70
CA GLN A 233 17.85 -8.06 -20.07
C GLN A 233 16.33 -8.14 -19.85
N ILE A 234 15.57 -8.74 -20.77
CA ILE A 234 14.14 -9.03 -20.58
C ILE A 234 13.92 -9.97 -19.37
N ILE A 235 14.76 -11.00 -19.20
CA ILE A 235 14.72 -11.89 -18.04
C ILE A 235 15.03 -11.12 -16.75
N CYS A 236 16.06 -10.26 -16.74
CA CYS A 236 16.37 -9.41 -15.58
C CYS A 236 15.21 -8.46 -15.24
N ASN A 237 14.58 -7.82 -16.22
CA ASN A 237 13.42 -6.96 -16.02
C ASN A 237 12.22 -7.73 -15.47
N ARG A 238 11.97 -8.94 -15.98
CA ARG A 238 10.91 -9.83 -15.50
C ARG A 238 11.15 -10.25 -14.04
N GLU A 239 12.37 -10.65 -13.71
CA GLU A 239 12.74 -11.04 -12.35
C GLU A 239 12.63 -9.85 -11.38
N ALA A 240 13.04 -8.65 -11.80
CA ALA A 240 12.92 -7.44 -11.00
C ALA A 240 11.45 -7.09 -10.70
N GLN A 241 10.57 -7.17 -11.70
CA GLN A 241 9.12 -6.99 -11.50
C GLN A 241 8.55 -8.07 -10.58
N HIS A 242 8.97 -9.33 -10.73
CA HIS A 242 8.55 -10.44 -9.89
C HIS A 242 9.00 -10.29 -8.43
N LYS A 243 10.22 -9.79 -8.18
CA LYS A 243 10.73 -9.45 -6.84
C LYS A 243 9.86 -8.36 -6.18
N TYR A 244 9.51 -7.31 -6.92
CA TYR A 244 8.63 -6.23 -6.44
C TYR A 244 7.23 -6.75 -6.07
N LEU A 245 6.60 -7.54 -6.94
CA LEU A 245 5.27 -8.12 -6.67
C LEU A 245 5.32 -9.06 -5.46
N THR A 246 6.35 -9.90 -5.38
CA THR A 246 6.58 -10.82 -4.25
C THR A 246 6.73 -10.07 -2.93
N TRP A 247 7.48 -8.96 -2.93
CA TRP A 247 7.60 -8.11 -1.74
C TRP A 247 6.25 -7.53 -1.31
N ARG A 248 5.53 -6.89 -2.23
CA ARG A 248 4.25 -6.23 -1.94
C ARG A 248 3.21 -7.25 -1.46
N ALA A 249 3.04 -8.37 -2.17
CA ALA A 249 2.05 -9.40 -1.85
C ALA A 249 2.25 -10.06 -0.47
N GLU A 250 3.44 -9.97 0.11
CA GLU A 250 3.73 -10.46 1.45
C GLU A 250 3.67 -9.33 2.50
N LYS A 251 4.24 -8.15 2.24
CA LYS A 251 4.53 -7.12 3.26
C LYS A 251 3.73 -5.81 3.16
N ASP A 252 2.85 -5.65 2.17
CA ASP A 252 2.06 -4.43 1.97
C ASP A 252 1.20 -4.06 3.22
N PRO A 253 1.13 -2.77 3.59
CA PRO A 253 0.37 -2.35 4.76
C PRO A 253 -1.15 -2.54 4.67
N GLY A 254 -1.72 -2.57 3.47
CA GLY A 254 -3.16 -2.61 3.20
C GLY A 254 -3.83 -3.95 3.50
N HIS A 255 -3.08 -5.06 3.58
CA HIS A 255 -3.62 -6.41 3.79
C HIS A 255 -4.52 -6.49 5.04
N GLY A 256 -4.15 -5.80 6.13
CA GLY A 256 -4.93 -5.78 7.37
C GLY A 256 -6.28 -5.03 7.25
N VAL A 257 -6.44 -4.16 6.26
CA VAL A 257 -7.72 -3.51 5.93
C VAL A 257 -8.58 -4.46 5.10
N LEU A 258 -8.00 -5.05 4.05
CA LEU A 258 -8.71 -6.02 3.19
C LEU A 258 -9.25 -7.21 3.98
N LYS A 259 -8.43 -7.82 4.84
CA LYS A 259 -8.85 -8.93 5.72
C LYS A 259 -10.04 -8.60 6.61
N LYS A 260 -10.17 -7.34 7.07
CA LYS A 260 -11.32 -6.87 7.87
C LYS A 260 -12.56 -6.62 7.02
N LEU A 261 -12.40 -6.20 5.76
CA LEU A 261 -13.51 -5.89 4.87
C LEU A 261 -14.10 -7.13 4.19
N ILE A 262 -13.28 -8.06 3.72
CA ILE A 262 -13.72 -9.20 2.89
C ILE A 262 -13.31 -10.58 3.45
N GLY A 263 -12.70 -10.62 4.64
CA GLY A 263 -12.22 -11.85 5.27
C GLY A 263 -10.89 -12.35 4.69
N GLU A 264 -10.27 -13.30 5.40
CA GLU A 264 -8.92 -13.80 5.10
C GLU A 264 -8.79 -14.40 3.68
N SER A 265 -9.71 -15.28 3.30
CA SER A 265 -9.64 -16.02 2.04
C SER A 265 -9.74 -15.11 0.81
N LEU A 266 -10.76 -14.24 0.77
CA LEU A 266 -10.95 -13.29 -0.33
C LEU A 266 -9.87 -12.21 -0.35
N ALA A 267 -9.37 -11.76 0.82
CA ALA A 267 -8.23 -10.84 0.87
C ALA A 267 -6.97 -11.49 0.28
N LYS A 268 -6.71 -12.78 0.55
CA LYS A 268 -5.57 -13.50 -0.02
C LYS A 268 -5.69 -13.69 -1.53
N ASP A 269 -6.87 -14.07 -2.04
CA ASP A 269 -7.13 -14.15 -3.48
C ASP A 269 -6.97 -12.78 -4.16
N LEU A 270 -7.58 -11.71 -3.64
CA LEU A 270 -7.48 -10.36 -4.19
C LEU A 270 -6.04 -9.83 -4.21
N VAL A 271 -5.27 -10.07 -3.14
CA VAL A 271 -3.86 -9.68 -3.05
C VAL A 271 -3.01 -10.41 -4.09
N ARG A 272 -3.09 -11.75 -4.14
CA ARG A 272 -2.25 -12.55 -5.03
C ARG A 272 -2.64 -12.40 -6.50
N ASN A 273 -3.93 -12.51 -6.79
CA ASN A 273 -4.43 -12.78 -8.14
C ASN A 273 -4.93 -11.50 -8.86
N PHE A 274 -5.04 -10.36 -8.16
CA PHE A 274 -5.42 -9.08 -8.77
C PHE A 274 -4.41 -7.96 -8.47
N LEU A 275 -4.23 -7.57 -7.20
CA LEU A 275 -3.39 -6.43 -6.82
C LEU A 275 -1.92 -6.61 -7.23
N PHE A 276 -1.42 -7.84 -7.09
CA PHE A 276 -0.05 -8.22 -7.44
C PHE A 276 0.00 -9.38 -8.45
N ASN A 277 -0.99 -9.47 -9.35
CA ASN A 277 -0.98 -10.46 -10.43
C ASN A 277 0.35 -10.46 -11.20
N GLY A 278 0.90 -11.64 -11.48
CA GLY A 278 2.26 -11.86 -11.97
C GLY A 278 3.13 -12.73 -11.06
N LEU A 279 2.64 -13.13 -9.87
CA LEU A 279 3.37 -13.96 -8.88
C LEU A 279 3.52 -15.43 -9.28
N ASP A 280 2.65 -15.95 -10.13
CA ASP A 280 2.73 -17.32 -10.64
C ASP A 280 3.20 -17.33 -12.11
N GLU A 281 3.12 -16.18 -12.79
CA GLU A 281 3.36 -16.05 -14.23
C GLU A 281 4.73 -15.45 -14.60
N LEU A 282 5.33 -14.61 -13.74
CA LEU A 282 6.62 -13.95 -14.04
C LEU A 282 7.84 -14.69 -13.47
N GLY A 283 7.66 -15.57 -12.49
CA GLY A 283 8.77 -16.32 -11.88
C GLY A 283 8.29 -17.40 -10.92
N SER A 284 9.24 -18.17 -10.37
CA SER A 284 8.99 -19.29 -9.45
C SER A 284 9.67 -19.14 -8.08
N LYS A 285 10.50 -18.10 -7.89
CA LYS A 285 11.18 -17.80 -6.63
C LYS A 285 10.18 -17.36 -5.56
N GLY A 286 10.23 -17.98 -4.38
CA GLY A 286 9.42 -17.58 -3.23
C GLY A 286 9.96 -16.33 -2.53
N PHE A 287 9.17 -15.81 -1.58
CA PHE A 287 9.56 -14.61 -0.81
C PHE A 287 10.92 -14.76 -0.10
N LEU A 288 11.21 -15.94 0.48
CA LEU A 288 12.49 -16.19 1.17
C LEU A 288 13.68 -16.44 0.25
N ASP A 289 13.47 -16.54 -1.07
CA ASP A 289 14.56 -16.62 -2.05
C ASP A 289 15.06 -15.21 -2.42
N TYR A 290 14.16 -14.22 -2.44
CA TYR A 290 14.50 -12.80 -2.61
C TYR A 290 14.87 -12.09 -1.30
N PHE A 291 14.25 -12.49 -0.19
CA PHE A 291 14.38 -11.83 1.11
C PHE A 291 14.76 -12.84 2.23
N PRO A 292 15.93 -13.51 2.13
CA PRO A 292 16.34 -14.54 3.08
C PRO A 292 16.48 -14.03 4.52
N GLN A 293 16.66 -12.73 4.73
CA GLN A 293 16.68 -12.08 6.06
C GLN A 293 15.36 -12.19 6.83
N TYR A 294 14.27 -12.57 6.16
CA TYR A 294 12.97 -12.87 6.79
C TYR A 294 12.80 -14.34 7.22
N ARG A 295 13.80 -15.21 7.02
CA ARG A 295 13.67 -16.63 7.39
C ARG A 295 13.75 -16.81 8.91
N CYS A 296 12.68 -17.33 9.50
CA CYS A 296 12.66 -17.77 10.90
C CYS A 296 13.42 -19.10 11.08
N LYS A 297 13.75 -19.44 12.34
CA LYS A 297 14.52 -20.66 12.68
C LYS A 297 13.81 -21.97 12.30
N ASP A 298 12.49 -21.94 12.20
CA ASP A 298 11.61 -23.02 11.75
C ASP A 298 11.47 -23.10 10.22
N GLY A 299 12.11 -22.19 9.48
CA GLY A 299 12.05 -22.09 8.02
C GLY A 299 10.92 -21.21 7.49
N ASN A 300 9.99 -20.75 8.34
CA ASN A 300 8.84 -19.93 7.94
C ASN A 300 9.23 -18.47 7.67
N ILE A 301 8.31 -17.71 7.06
CA ILE A 301 8.45 -16.26 6.88
C ILE A 301 8.18 -15.56 8.21
N ASN A 302 9.07 -14.64 8.60
CA ASN A 302 8.87 -13.77 9.75
C ASN A 302 7.65 -12.86 9.53
N GLU A 303 6.67 -12.96 10.44
CA GLU A 303 5.41 -12.21 10.39
C GLU A 303 5.59 -10.69 10.53
N LYS A 304 6.72 -10.24 11.07
CA LYS A 304 7.02 -8.79 11.13
C LYS A 304 7.04 -8.20 9.72
N ARG A 305 6.49 -6.99 9.57
CA ARG A 305 6.58 -6.22 8.31
C ARG A 305 8.01 -5.79 7.99
N SER A 306 8.86 -5.72 9.01
CA SER A 306 10.23 -5.21 8.95
C SER A 306 11.07 -6.00 9.94
N VAL A 307 12.18 -6.58 9.48
CA VAL A 307 13.20 -7.21 10.33
C VAL A 307 14.25 -6.21 10.78
N ILE A 308 14.52 -5.17 9.98
CA ILE A 308 15.40 -4.04 10.33
C ILE A 308 14.71 -3.10 11.35
N GLY A 309 13.39 -2.90 11.19
CA GLY A 309 12.60 -1.91 11.91
C GLY A 309 12.31 -0.66 11.08
N LYS A 310 11.55 0.27 11.67
CA LYS A 310 11.22 1.54 11.01
C LYS A 310 12.31 2.59 11.23
N SER A 311 12.77 3.19 10.13
CA SER A 311 13.80 4.24 10.13
C SER A 311 13.39 5.42 9.23
N PHE A 312 14.31 6.36 9.01
CA PHE A 312 14.15 7.52 8.12
C PHE A 312 13.04 8.48 8.57
N GLU A 313 13.26 9.13 9.72
CA GLU A 313 12.39 10.19 10.25
C GLU A 313 12.37 11.43 9.34
N MET A 314 13.44 11.63 8.55
CA MET A 314 13.53 12.64 7.49
C MET A 314 13.63 11.94 6.13
N ARG A 315 13.38 12.69 5.04
CA ARG A 315 13.54 12.21 3.66
C ARG A 315 14.98 11.69 3.46
N PRO A 316 15.19 10.44 3.00
CA PRO A 316 16.52 9.86 2.87
C PRO A 316 17.18 10.15 1.51
N TRP A 317 16.68 11.13 0.75
CA TRP A 317 17.32 11.64 -0.46
C TRP A 317 17.53 13.14 -0.35
N ASP A 318 18.66 13.63 -0.85
CA ASP A 318 18.95 15.06 -0.97
C ASP A 318 18.25 15.72 -2.18
N ILE A 319 18.56 16.99 -2.45
CA ILE A 319 17.99 17.74 -3.58
C ILE A 319 18.45 17.24 -4.96
N ASN A 320 19.57 16.52 -5.02
CA ASN A 320 20.10 15.89 -6.22
C ASN A 320 19.57 14.45 -6.39
N GLY A 321 18.72 13.99 -5.47
CA GLY A 321 18.25 12.62 -5.41
C GLY A 321 19.31 11.61 -4.97
N GLU A 322 20.42 12.05 -4.38
CA GLU A 322 21.41 11.18 -3.77
C GLU A 322 20.91 10.62 -2.45
N PHE A 323 21.16 9.32 -2.22
CA PHE A 323 20.72 8.64 -1.02
C PHE A 323 21.61 9.01 0.18
N ILE A 324 21.00 9.59 1.21
CA ILE A 324 21.66 10.09 2.43
C ILE A 324 21.22 9.31 3.68
N GLY A 325 20.60 8.14 3.50
CA GLY A 325 20.18 7.27 4.59
C GLY A 325 21.34 6.51 5.23
N ASN A 326 21.91 7.04 6.33
CA ASN A 326 23.01 6.45 7.11
C ASN A 326 23.00 4.90 7.22
N ASN A 327 24.04 4.23 6.70
CA ASN A 327 24.60 2.91 7.04
C ASN A 327 23.66 1.72 7.38
N ILE A 328 22.37 1.80 7.06
CA ILE A 328 21.46 0.66 7.12
C ILE A 328 21.64 -0.07 5.78
N ASN A 329 22.11 -1.32 5.82
CA ASN A 329 22.03 -2.21 4.67
C ASN A 329 20.55 -2.57 4.46
N ILE A 330 19.95 -2.07 3.38
CA ILE A 330 18.50 -2.21 3.04
C ILE A 330 18.28 -3.41 2.12
#